data_AF-A0ABD6WHG5-F1
#
_entry.id   AF-A0ABD6WHG5-F1
#
_cell.length_a   1.000
_cell.length_b   1.000
_cell.length_c   1.000
_cell.angle_alpha   90.00
_cell.angle_beta   90.00
_cell.angle_gamma   90.00
#
_symmetry.space_group_name_H-M   'P 1'
#
loop_
_entity.id
_entity.type
_entity.pdbx_description
1 polymer ?
#
loop_
_entity_poly.entity_id
_entity_poly.type
_entity_poly.pdbx_seq_one_letter_code
_entity_poly.pdbx_strand_id
1 'polypeptide(L)'
;MTEDQIVALVWAPIAIVFGAVFIGRREWISARARDQMRRRGQRVGPRTQSPVVMAAGGALLVVVGVVVILLTLTSVLRGPS
;
A
#
# COMPACT_ATOMS: atom_id res chain seq x y z
N MET A 1 -24.42 6.62 -7.93
CA MET A 1 -23.01 6.37 -7.56
C MET A 1 -22.17 7.27 -8.45
N THR A 2 -21.39 8.17 -7.86
CA THR A 2 -20.57 9.12 -8.63
C THR A 2 -19.31 8.45 -9.16
N GLU A 3 -18.67 9.05 -10.17
CA GLU A 3 -17.43 8.53 -10.77
C GLU A 3 -16.33 8.34 -9.71
N ASP A 4 -16.20 9.30 -8.79
CA ASP A 4 -15.26 9.23 -7.66
C ASP A 4 -15.52 8.04 -6.73
N GLN A 5 -16.79 7.68 -6.50
CA GLN A 5 -17.15 6.52 -5.68
C GLN A 5 -16.77 5.21 -6.36
N ILE A 6 -16.89 5.13 -7.69
CA ILE A 6 -16.46 3.95 -8.47
C ILE A 6 -14.94 3.81 -8.41
N VAL A 7 -14.22 4.91 -8.60
CA VAL A 7 -12.75 4.96 -8.47
C VAL A 7 -12.33 4.52 -7.07
N ALA A 8 -12.94 5.06 -6.02
CA ALA A 8 -12.67 4.67 -4.64
C ALA A 8 -12.92 3.17 -4.38
N LEU A 9 -14.02 2.62 -4.91
CA LEU A 9 -14.39 1.22 -4.72
C LEU A 9 -13.39 0.26 -5.39
N VAL A 10 -12.76 0.66 -6.49
CA VAL A 10 -11.77 -0.16 -7.20
C VAL A 10 -10.37 0.02 -6.61
N TRP A 11 -9.95 1.25 -6.34
CA TRP A 11 -8.58 1.55 -5.93
C TRP A 11 -8.32 1.26 -4.45
N ALA A 12 -9.31 1.41 -3.57
CA ALA A 12 -9.11 1.17 -2.14
C ALA A 12 -8.82 -0.32 -1.81
N PRO A 13 -9.52 -1.32 -2.37
CA PRO A 13 -9.16 -2.73 -2.18
C PRO A 13 -7.76 -3.05 -2.73
N ILE A 14 -7.39 -2.48 -3.88
CA ILE A 14 -6.06 -2.66 -4.47
C ILE A 14 -4.99 -2.11 -3.50
N ALA A 15 -5.18 -0.90 -2.96
CA ALA A 15 -4.28 -0.31 -1.99
C ALA A 15 -4.14 -1.16 -0.72
N ILE A 16 -5.25 -1.72 -0.20
CA ILE A 16 -5.24 -2.61 0.98
C ILE A 16 -4.47 -3.89 0.68
N VAL A 17 -4.72 -4.54 -0.45
CA VAL A 17 -4.02 -5.77 -0.84
C VAL A 17 -2.52 -5.52 -0.99
N PHE A 18 -2.13 -4.44 -1.70
CA PHE A 18 -0.73 -4.06 -1.82
C PHE A 18 -0.10 -3.78 -0.46
N GLY A 19 -0.79 -3.02 0.41
CA GLY A 19 -0.30 -2.73 1.75
C GLY A 19 -0.09 -3.98 2.60
N ALA A 20 -1.05 -4.91 2.59
CA ALA A 20 -0.96 -6.19 3.30
C ALA A 20 0.20 -7.06 2.77
N VAL A 21 0.38 -7.13 1.45
CA VAL A 21 1.51 -7.84 0.82
C VAL A 21 2.83 -7.20 1.21
N PHE A 22 2.93 -5.87 1.19
CA PHE A 22 4.13 -5.15 1.61
C PHE A 22 4.48 -5.44 3.08
N ILE A 23 3.49 -5.50 3.98
CA ILE A 23 3.72 -5.81 5.40
C ILE A 23 4.15 -7.27 5.59
N GLY A 24 3.43 -8.22 5.00
CA GLY A 24 3.64 -9.66 5.22
C GLY A 24 4.86 -10.22 4.50
N ARG A 25 5.20 -9.69 3.32
CA ARG A 25 6.34 -10.12 2.51
C ARG A 25 7.52 -9.15 2.59
N ARG A 26 7.53 -8.19 3.52
CA ARG A 26 8.56 -7.13 3.65
C ARG A 26 9.99 -7.67 3.61
N GLU A 27 10.26 -8.76 4.31
CA GLU A 27 11.61 -9.36 4.40
C GLU A 27 12.00 -10.02 3.09
N TRP A 28 11.08 -10.77 2.47
CA TRP A 28 11.31 -11.42 1.19
C TRP A 28 11.53 -10.40 0.07
N ILE A 29 10.72 -9.34 0.00
CA ILE A 29 10.87 -8.28 -1.00
C ILE A 29 12.19 -7.53 -0.79
N SER A 30 12.49 -7.13 0.46
CA SER A 30 13.74 -6.46 0.79
C SER A 30 14.97 -7.33 0.50
N ALA A 31 14.89 -8.64 0.71
CA ALA A 31 15.97 -9.57 0.39
C ALA A 31 16.17 -9.70 -1.12
N ARG A 32 15.08 -9.83 -1.89
CA ARG A 32 15.11 -10.03 -3.34
C ARG A 32 15.58 -8.79 -4.08
N ALA A 33 15.18 -7.61 -3.62
CA ALA A 33 15.63 -6.35 -4.20
C ALA A 33 17.09 -6.02 -3.82
N ARG A 34 17.55 -6.39 -2.61
CA ARG A 34 19.00 -6.38 -2.30
C ARG A 34 19.79 -7.33 -3.20
N ASP A 35 19.26 -8.51 -3.50
CA ASP A 35 19.91 -9.46 -4.42
C ASP A 35 19.99 -8.91 -5.86
N GLN A 36 18.92 -8.27 -6.34
CA GLN A 36 18.94 -7.58 -7.64
C GLN A 36 19.93 -6.41 -7.68
N MET A 37 20.03 -5.61 -6.62
CA MET A 37 21.01 -4.52 -6.54
C MET A 37 22.45 -5.03 -6.56
N ARG A 38 22.73 -6.14 -5.84
CA ARG A 38 24.03 -6.81 -5.90
C ARG A 38 24.38 -7.28 -7.31
N ARG A 39 23.41 -7.91 -8.02
CA ARG A 39 23.59 -8.36 -9.40
C ARG A 39 23.84 -7.20 -10.38
N ARG A 40 23.32 -6.00 -10.09
CA ARG A 40 23.55 -4.78 -10.88
C ARG A 40 24.82 -4.01 -10.47
N GLY A 41 25.63 -4.55 -9.55
CA GLY A 41 26.85 -3.89 -9.07
C GLY A 41 26.60 -2.65 -8.20
N GLN A 42 25.37 -2.41 -7.75
CA GLN A 42 25.05 -1.28 -6.88
C GLN A 42 25.42 -1.58 -5.43
N ARG A 43 26.02 -0.59 -4.73
CA ARG A 43 26.33 -0.68 -3.31
C ARG A 43 25.03 -0.77 -2.50
N VAL A 44 24.82 -1.94 -1.88
CA VAL A 44 23.73 -2.15 -0.92
C VAL A 44 24.18 -1.65 0.45
N GLY A 45 23.75 -0.44 0.82
CA GLY A 45 23.98 0.14 2.13
C GLY A 45 22.92 -0.28 3.16
N PRO A 46 23.16 -0.05 4.47
CA PRO A 46 22.20 -0.37 5.54
C PRO A 46 20.84 0.32 5.40
N ARG A 47 20.76 1.41 4.62
CA ARG A 47 19.57 2.24 4.41
C ARG A 47 18.84 1.99 3.08
N THR A 48 19.38 1.17 2.18
CA THR A 48 18.91 1.12 0.78
C THR A 48 17.55 0.44 0.61
N GLN A 49 17.08 -0.33 1.59
CA GLN A 49 15.72 -0.85 1.69
C GLN A 49 15.48 -1.38 3.10
N SER A 50 14.95 -0.54 3.99
CA SER A 50 14.63 -1.00 5.34
C SER A 50 13.26 -1.71 5.31
N PRO A 51 13.18 -2.97 5.79
CA PRO A 51 11.90 -3.68 5.92
C PRO A 51 10.87 -2.89 6.74
N VAL A 52 11.35 -2.02 7.64
CA VAL A 52 10.54 -1.13 8.48
C VAL A 52 9.87 -0.04 7.65
N VAL A 53 10.57 0.60 6.72
CA VAL A 53 9.97 1.62 5.84
C VAL A 53 8.97 0.98 4.88
N MET A 54 9.22 -0.24 4.39
CA MET A 54 8.23 -0.98 3.61
C MET A 54 6.99 -1.33 4.44
N ALA A 55 7.16 -1.74 5.70
CA ALA A 55 6.04 -2.01 6.59
C ALA A 55 5.24 -0.74 6.90
N ALA A 56 5.91 0.39 7.15
CA ALA A 56 5.26 1.68 7.39
C ALA A 56 4.49 2.17 6.15
N GLY A 57 5.07 2.06 4.95
CA GLY A 57 4.39 2.40 3.70
C GLY A 57 3.21 1.49 3.40
N GLY A 58 3.36 0.18 3.64
CA GLY A 58 2.26 -0.78 3.52
C GLY A 58 1.13 -0.51 4.52
N ALA A 59 1.46 -0.20 5.76
CA ALA A 59 0.48 0.17 6.78
C ALA A 59 -0.27 1.45 6.42
N LEU A 60 0.44 2.47 5.92
CA LEU A 60 -0.17 3.70 5.44
C LEU A 60 -1.17 3.43 4.31
N LEU A 61 -0.81 2.59 3.32
CA LEU A 61 -1.72 2.20 2.23
C LEU A 61 -2.98 1.49 2.73
N VAL A 62 -2.85 0.58 3.71
CA VAL A 62 -4.01 -0.09 4.32
C VAL A 62 -4.91 0.94 5.01
N VAL A 63 -4.34 1.82 5.84
CA VAL A 63 -5.10 2.84 6.57
C VAL A 63 -5.84 3.75 5.61
N VAL A 64 -5.17 4.27 4.58
CA VAL A 64 -5.79 5.13 3.56
C VAL A 64 -6.92 4.40 2.84
N GLY A 65 -6.71 3.16 2.40
CA GLY A 65 -7.74 2.37 1.74
C GLY A 65 -8.97 2.14 2.62
N VAL A 66 -8.78 1.81 3.90
CA VAL A 66 -9.88 1.63 4.86
C VAL A 66 -10.65 2.94 5.05
N VAL A 67 -9.95 4.06 5.24
CA VAL A 67 -10.58 5.38 5.41
C VAL A 67 -11.40 5.77 4.17
N VAL A 68 -10.86 5.58 2.97
CA VAL A 68 -11.58 5.87 1.72
C VAL A 68 -12.84 5.02 1.59
N ILE A 69 -12.80 3.74 1.92
CA ILE A 69 -13.99 2.86 1.92
C ILE A 69 -15.03 3.36 2.92
N LEU A 70 -14.62 3.70 4.14
CA LEU A 70 -15.53 4.20 5.18
C LEU A 70 -16.19 5.53 4.79
N LEU A 71 -15.42 6.47 4.23
CA LEU A 71 -15.94 7.75 3.74
C LEU A 71 -16.90 7.57 2.56
N THR A 72 -16.55 6.67 1.63
CA THR A 72 -17.40 6.33 0.49
C THR A 72 -18.72 5.73 0.97
N LEU A 73 -18.68 4.72 1.85
CA LEU A 73 -19.89 4.09 2.40
C LEU A 73 -20.74 5.06 3.21
N THR A 74 -20.14 5.89 4.05
CA THR A 74 -20.88 6.89 4.83
C THR A 74 -21.51 7.97 3.96
N SER A 75 -20.85 8.38 2.86
CA SER A 75 -21.43 9.31 1.87
C SER A 75 -22.63 8.70 1.13
N VAL A 76 -22.56 7.40 0.80
CA VAL A 76 -23.67 6.67 0.18
C VAL A 76 -24.84 6.52 1.14
N LEU A 77 -24.59 6.23 2.42
CA LEU A 77 -25.61 6.02 3.44
C LEU A 77 -26.30 7.31 3.90
N ARG A 78 -25.61 8.46 3.89
CA ARG A 78 -26.20 9.75 4.30
C ARG A 78 -27.01 10.46 3.21
N GLY A 79 -26.90 10.03 1.94
CA GLY A 79 -27.51 10.72 0.80
C GLY A 79 -26.86 12.08 0.52
N PRO A 80 -26.89 12.58 -0.73
CA PRO A 80 -26.39 13.92 -1.01
C PRO A 80 -27.29 14.93 -0.29
N SER A 81 -26.72 15.67 0.67
CA SER A 81 -27.31 16.87 1.26
C SER A 81 -27.31 18.02 0.26
#